data_AF-A0A6A0D0L7-F1
#
_entry.id   AF-A0A6A0D0L7-F1
#
_cell.length_a   1.000
_cell.length_b   1.000
_cell.length_c   1.000
_cell.angle_alpha   90.00
_cell.angle_beta   90.00
_cell.angle_gamma   90.00
#
_symmetry.space_group_name_H-M   'P 1'
#
loop_
_entity.id
_entity.type
_entity.pdbx_description
1 polymer ?
#
loop_
_entity_poly.entity_id
_entity_poly.type
_entity_poly.pdbx_seq_one_letter_code
_entity_poly.pdbx_strand_id
1 'polypeptide(L)'
;MNEDEIRKEKIRNLLTPDVIVCKSCREKYKAETSCAVCGVNMLDPEYKGMVYECPVCGKLYCEGCWNKAGHKEQATKGIFH
;
A
#
# COMPACT_ATOMS: atom_id res chain seq x y z
N MET A 1 18.84 -7.27 13.86
CA MET A 1 17.79 -6.98 12.86
C MET A 1 16.78 -8.11 12.93
N ASN A 2 15.52 -7.77 13.16
CA ASN A 2 14.46 -8.75 13.42
C ASN A 2 13.92 -9.31 12.09
N GLU A 3 13.51 -10.58 12.03
CA GLU A 3 12.98 -11.19 10.79
C GLU A 3 11.75 -10.44 10.24
N ASP A 4 10.95 -9.87 11.14
CA ASP A 4 9.81 -9.02 10.80
C ASP A 4 10.22 -7.69 10.15
N GLU A 5 11.36 -7.12 10.53
CA GLU A 5 11.89 -5.91 9.89
C GLU A 5 12.36 -6.22 8.48
N ILE A 6 13.06 -7.34 8.29
CA ILE A 6 13.53 -7.80 6.96
C ILE A 6 12.33 -8.07 6.04
N ARG A 7 11.25 -8.66 6.57
CA ARG A 7 10.01 -8.88 5.81
C ARG A 7 9.34 -7.56 5.42
N LYS A 8 9.25 -6.60 6.34
CA LYS A 8 8.67 -5.28 6.09
C LYS A 8 9.48 -4.48 5.07
N GLU A 9 10.81 -4.56 5.13
CA GLU A 9 11.70 -3.93 4.14
C GLU A 9 11.55 -4.54 2.75
N LYS A 10 11.46 -5.87 2.63
CA LYS A 10 11.20 -6.54 1.34
C LYS A 10 9.86 -6.13 0.73
N ILE A 11 8.83 -5.94 1.55
CA ILE A 11 7.50 -5.50 1.08
C ILE A 11 7.57 -4.03 0.61
N ARG A 12 8.29 -3.15 1.31
CA ARG A 12 8.50 -1.76 0.88
C ARG A 12 9.20 -1.68 -0.48
N ASN A 13 10.23 -2.52 -0.71
CA ASN A 13 10.98 -2.54 -1.97
C ASN A 13 10.17 -3.04 -3.18
N LEU A 14 9.07 -3.76 -2.96
CA LEU A 14 8.20 -4.26 -4.04
C LEU A 14 7.13 -3.26 -4.48
N LEU A 15 6.94 -2.17 -3.73
CA LEU A 15 5.85 -1.20 -3.90
C LEU A 15 6.27 0.07 -4.68
N THR A 16 7.47 0.10 -5.26
CA THR A 16 7.91 1.17 -6.15
C THR A 16 7.24 1.07 -7.54
N PRO A 17 6.85 2.20 -8.16
CA PRO A 17 6.06 2.22 -9.42
C PRO A 17 6.76 1.60 -10.64
N ASP A 18 8.09 1.43 -10.60
CA ASP A 18 8.87 0.73 -11.63
C ASP A 18 8.96 -0.80 -11.39
N VAL A 19 8.41 -1.29 -10.28
CA VAL A 19 8.42 -2.71 -9.91
C VAL A 19 7.06 -3.32 -10.24
N ILE A 20 6.97 -3.93 -11.41
CA ILE A 20 5.81 -4.76 -11.77
C ILE A 20 5.85 -6.02 -10.92
N VAL A 21 4.93 -6.11 -9.95
CA VAL A 21 4.78 -7.29 -9.12
C VAL A 21 4.10 -8.40 -9.94
N CYS A 22 4.76 -9.56 -10.03
CA CYS A 22 4.22 -10.69 -10.77
C CYS A 22 2.86 -11.15 -10.20
N LYS A 23 2.02 -11.77 -11.03
CA LYS A 23 0.68 -12.20 -10.64
C LYS A 23 0.67 -13.03 -9.34
N SER A 24 1.61 -13.95 -9.19
CA SER A 24 1.72 -14.81 -8.00
C SER A 24 1.99 -14.01 -6.72
N CYS A 25 2.83 -12.98 -6.78
CA CYS A 25 3.08 -12.10 -5.64
C CYS A 25 1.87 -11.20 -5.34
N ARG A 26 1.17 -10.71 -6.38
CA ARG A 26 -0.07 -9.94 -6.21
C ARG A 26 -1.17 -10.75 -5.53
N GLU A 27 -1.29 -12.03 -5.87
CA GLU A 27 -2.25 -12.93 -5.22
C GLU A 27 -1.83 -13.27 -3.79
N LYS A 28 -0.52 -13.52 -3.57
CA LYS A 28 0.03 -13.85 -2.26
C LYS A 28 -0.17 -12.73 -1.23
N TYR A 29 -0.01 -11.48 -1.63
CA TYR A 29 -0.10 -10.31 -0.73
C TYR A 29 -1.41 -9.55 -0.86
N LYS A 30 -2.40 -10.10 -1.59
CA LYS A 30 -3.65 -9.41 -1.90
C LYS A 30 -4.38 -8.91 -0.65
N ALA A 31 -4.38 -9.70 0.42
CA ALA A 31 -5.08 -9.35 1.65
C ALA A 31 -4.42 -8.16 2.36
N GLU A 32 -3.10 -8.08 2.30
CA GLU A 32 -2.29 -7.04 2.93
C GLU A 32 -2.21 -5.76 2.09
N THR A 33 -2.33 -5.87 0.76
CA THR A 33 -2.23 -4.74 -0.17
C THR A 33 -3.57 -4.27 -0.72
N SER A 34 -4.68 -4.78 -0.18
CA SER A 34 -6.02 -4.32 -0.51
C SER A 34 -6.44 -3.14 0.37
N CYS A 35 -7.14 -2.18 -0.23
CA CYS A 35 -7.71 -1.06 0.52
C CYS A 35 -8.67 -1.59 1.59
N ALA A 36 -8.49 -1.17 2.83
CA ALA A 36 -9.31 -1.62 3.96
C ALA A 36 -10.80 -1.19 3.87
N VAL A 37 -11.14 -0.27 2.96
CA VAL A 37 -12.50 0.25 2.78
C VAL A 37 -13.21 -0.41 1.59
N CYS A 38 -12.58 -0.40 0.41
CA CYS A 38 -13.20 -0.87 -0.82
C CYS A 38 -12.62 -2.18 -1.38
N GLY A 39 -11.57 -2.72 -0.77
CA GLY A 39 -10.95 -3.98 -1.16
C GLY A 39 -10.11 -3.94 -2.43
N VAL A 40 -10.00 -2.80 -3.12
CA VAL A 40 -9.19 -2.69 -4.34
C VAL A 40 -7.75 -3.10 -4.06
N ASN A 41 -7.19 -3.96 -4.93
CA ASN A 41 -5.81 -4.39 -4.81
C ASN A 41 -4.89 -3.27 -5.34
N MET A 42 -4.12 -2.65 -4.45
CA MET A 42 -3.25 -1.52 -4.80
C MET A 42 -1.91 -1.96 -5.42
N LEU A 43 -1.64 -3.26 -5.46
CA LEU A 43 -0.55 -3.86 -6.25
C LEU A 43 -0.96 -4.16 -7.69
N ASP A 44 -2.23 -3.98 -8.05
CA ASP A 44 -2.65 -4.24 -9.41
C ASP A 44 -2.03 -3.23 -10.39
N PRO A 45 -1.45 -3.66 -11.54
CA PRO A 45 -0.89 -2.75 -12.54
C PRO A 45 -1.90 -1.73 -13.10
N GLU A 46 -3.19 -2.07 -13.04
CA GLU A 46 -4.29 -1.18 -13.42
C GLU A 46 -4.58 -0.09 -12.38
N TYR A 47 -4.11 -0.26 -11.14
CA TYR A 47 -4.21 0.77 -10.11
C TYR A 47 -3.21 1.89 -10.37
N LYS A 48 -3.71 3.12 -10.56
CA LYS A 48 -2.90 4.32 -10.86
C LYS A 48 -2.90 5.38 -9.75
N GLY A 49 -3.57 5.10 -8.63
CA GLY A 49 -3.67 6.03 -7.50
C GLY A 49 -2.51 5.90 -6.51
N MET A 50 -2.44 6.84 -5.58
CA MET A 50 -1.53 6.75 -4.44
C MET A 50 -2.01 5.73 -3.40
N VAL A 51 -1.08 5.15 -2.64
CA VAL A 51 -1.38 4.26 -1.50
C VAL A 51 -1.05 4.98 -0.21
N TYR A 52 -1.99 4.96 0.73
CA TYR A 52 -1.84 5.61 2.03
C TYR A 52 -1.90 4.58 3.15
N GLU A 53 -1.04 4.73 4.16
CA GLU A 53 -1.07 3.94 5.39
C GLU A 53 -1.58 4.83 6.53
N CYS A 54 -2.58 4.36 7.29
CA CYS A 54 -3.04 5.09 8.46
C CYS A 54 -2.03 4.93 9.60
N PRO A 55 -1.48 6.03 10.15
CA PRO A 55 -0.48 5.95 11.22
C PRO A 55 -1.03 5.42 12.55
N VAL A 56 -2.36 5.38 12.71
CA VAL A 56 -3.02 4.92 13.94
C VAL A 56 -3.28 3.43 13.91
N CYS A 57 -3.79 2.90 12.78
CA CYS A 57 -4.21 1.51 12.68
C CYS A 57 -3.36 0.65 11.74
N GLY A 58 -2.40 1.23 11.02
CA GLY A 58 -1.49 0.54 10.09
C GLY A 58 -2.17 -0.03 8.85
N LYS A 59 -3.45 0.28 8.62
CA LYS A 59 -4.19 -0.21 7.44
C LYS A 59 -3.85 0.60 6.21
N LEU A 60 -3.92 -0.05 5.05
CA LEU A 60 -3.72 0.58 3.76
C LEU A 60 -5.04 1.04 3.13
N TYR A 61 -4.97 2.17 2.42
CA TYR A 61 -6.10 2.83 1.81
C TYR A 61 -5.73 3.31 0.41
N CYS A 62 -6.65 3.13 -0.53
CA CYS A 62 -6.52 3.74 -1.84
C CYS A 62 -6.76 5.25 -1.74
N GLU A 63 -6.21 6.00 -2.68
CA GLU A 63 -6.32 7.45 -2.74
C GLU A 63 -7.77 7.95 -2.67
N GLY A 64 -8.69 7.28 -3.38
CA GLY A 64 -10.11 7.65 -3.36
C GLY A 64 -10.75 7.52 -1.98
N CYS A 65 -10.48 6.44 -1.26
CA CYS A 65 -11.01 6.23 0.09
C CYS A 65 -10.35 7.15 1.11
N TRP A 66 -9.04 7.39 0.97
CA TRP A 66 -8.31 8.31 1.82
C TRP A 66 -8.83 9.75 1.70
N ASN A 67 -9.04 10.23 0.47
CA ASN A 67 -9.55 11.58 0.21
C ASN A 67 -11.01 11.76 0.68
N LYS A 68 -11.84 10.71 0.58
CA LYS A 68 -13.23 10.73 1.09
C LYS A 68 -13.30 10.85 2.61
N ALA A 69 -12.32 10.31 3.33
CA ALA A 69 -12.24 10.38 4.78
C ALA A 69 -11.83 11.77 5.31
N GLY A 70 -11.62 12.76 4.43
CA GLY A 70 -11.28 14.13 4.84
C GLY A 70 -9.82 14.32 5.22
N HIS A 71 -8.94 13.32 5.00
CA HIS A 71 -7.51 13.39 5.30
C HIS A 71 -6.70 14.17 4.25
N LYS A 72 -7.18 15.35 3.82
CA LYS A 72 -6.49 16.19 2.83
C LYS A 72 -5.22 16.87 3.37
N GLU A 73 -5.03 16.93 4.69
CA GLU A 73 -3.96 17.76 5.29
C GLU A 73 -3.00 17.02 6.26
N GLN A 74 -3.22 15.73 6.57
CA GLN A 74 -2.39 14.99 7.56
C GLN A 74 -1.87 13.64 7.05
N ALA A 75 -1.77 13.46 5.74
CA ALA A 75 -1.05 12.30 5.21
C ALA A 75 0.45 12.52 5.45
N THR A 76 1.06 11.71 6.32
CA THR A 76 2.48 11.39 6.18
C THR A 76 2.64 10.84 4.77
N LYS A 77 3.11 11.70 3.85
CA LYS A 77 3.50 11.31 2.51
C LYS A 77 4.61 10.29 2.68
N GLY A 78 4.27 9.02 2.65
CA GLY A 78 5.23 7.97 2.38
C GLY A 78 5.70 8.16 0.95
N ILE A 79 6.62 9.10 0.74
CA ILE A 79 7.47 9.06 -0.45
C ILE A 79 8.45 7.95 -0.15
N PHE A 80 8.12 6.75 -0.60
CA PHE A 80 9.04 5.62 -0.55
C PHE A 80 10.12 5.92 -1.61
N HIS A 81 11.24 6.47 -1.14
CA HIS A 81 12.47 6.72 -1.90
C HIS A 81 13.16 5.40 -2.24
#